data_AF-A0A7X8C2K9-F1
#
_entry.id   AF-A0A7X8C2K9-F1
#
_cell.length_a   1.000
_cell.length_b   1.000
_cell.length_c   1.000
_cell.angle_alpha   90.00
_cell.angle_beta   90.00
_cell.angle_gamma   90.00
#
_symmetry.space_group_name_H-M   'P 1'
#
loop_
_entity.id
_entity.type
_entity.pdbx_description
1 polymer ?
#
loop_
_entity_poly.entity_id
_entity_poly.type
_entity_poly.pdbx_seq_one_letter_code
_entity_poly.pdbx_strand_id
1 'polypeptide(L)'
;DRYFINRIATQILEITPSGSTLYLGDYDYYLHKKEELAILKQEAELKNKTNTAPTENTTNTKGQAQLSFEESKQYRRELKKLTQQVDKVTEELESVEQAIEALHHQMAEASTLNQQDELLKMHEELMDLENRQEILMEEWEEASLALEALEETNN
;
A
#
# COMPACT_ATOMS: atom_id res chain seq x y z
N ASP A 1 -6.58 12.46 0.26
CA ASP A 1 -6.36 11.11 0.81
C ASP A 1 -5.76 10.24 -0.28
N ARG A 2 -4.57 9.67 -0.04
CA ARG A 2 -3.75 8.95 -1.03
C ARG A 2 -4.44 7.65 -1.47
N TYR A 3 -5.05 6.94 -0.53
CA TYR A 3 -5.75 5.67 -0.77
C TYR A 3 -7.05 5.88 -1.54
N PHE A 4 -7.79 6.94 -1.22
CA PHE A 4 -8.98 7.34 -1.99
C PHE A 4 -8.65 7.70 -3.45
N ILE A 5 -7.56 8.45 -3.69
CA ILE A 5 -7.14 8.85 -5.04
C ILE A 5 -6.68 7.63 -5.84
N ASN A 6 -5.91 6.71 -5.25
CA ASN A 6 -5.51 5.47 -5.92
C ASN A 6 -6.71 4.61 -6.35
N ARG A 7 -7.79 4.60 -5.56
CA ARG A 7 -8.98 3.79 -5.85
C ARG A 7 -9.86 4.36 -6.97
N ILE A 8 -9.74 5.65 -7.31
CA ILE A 8 -10.60 6.33 -8.31
C ILE A 8 -9.84 6.89 -9.53
N ALA A 9 -8.54 7.14 -9.40
CA ALA A 9 -7.76 7.78 -10.44
C ALA A 9 -7.44 6.78 -11.55
N THR A 10 -7.95 7.05 -12.74
CA THR A 10 -7.58 6.33 -13.97
C THR A 10 -6.56 7.10 -14.80
N GLN A 11 -6.39 8.39 -14.52
CA GLN A 11 -5.47 9.32 -15.19
C GLN A 11 -5.06 10.44 -14.24
N ILE A 12 -3.78 10.86 -14.29
CA ILE A 12 -3.22 11.97 -13.51
C ILE A 12 -2.67 13.04 -14.44
N LEU A 13 -3.11 14.28 -14.27
CA LEU A 13 -2.58 15.44 -14.98
C LEU A 13 -1.65 16.25 -14.07
N GLU A 14 -0.35 16.20 -14.35
CA GLU A 14 0.65 17.04 -13.70
C GLU A 14 0.74 18.39 -14.42
N ILE A 15 0.55 19.49 -13.71
CA ILE A 15 0.70 20.85 -14.26
C ILE A 15 1.95 21.48 -13.65
N THR A 16 2.87 21.90 -14.51
CA THR A 16 4.10 22.59 -14.13
C THR A 16 4.16 23.95 -14.84
N PRO A 17 5.01 24.90 -14.39
CA PRO A 17 5.23 26.16 -15.11
C PRO A 17 5.71 25.96 -16.57
N SER A 18 6.29 24.80 -16.87
CA SER A 18 6.85 24.44 -18.18
C SER A 18 5.84 23.75 -19.10
N GLY A 19 4.65 23.40 -18.60
CA GLY A 19 3.61 22.66 -19.34
C GLY A 19 2.90 21.61 -18.49
N SER A 20 1.98 20.87 -19.11
CA SER A 20 1.21 19.80 -18.47
C SER A 20 1.49 18.42 -19.06
N THR A 21 1.63 17.40 -18.22
CA THR A 21 1.88 16.01 -18.60
C THR A 21 0.76 15.12 -18.08
N LEU A 22 0.14 14.35 -18.99
CA LEU A 22 -0.89 13.37 -18.63
C LEU A 22 -0.25 11.99 -18.45
N TYR A 23 -0.49 11.37 -17.30
CA TYR A 23 -0.12 10.00 -16.98
C TYR A 23 -1.39 9.15 -16.97
N LEU A 24 -1.42 8.09 -17.77
CA LEU A 24 -2.54 7.14 -17.81
C LEU A 24 -2.27 6.03 -16.78
N GLY A 25 -2.96 6.09 -15.66
CA GLY A 25 -2.78 5.20 -14.51
C GLY A 25 -3.22 5.85 -13.20
N ASP A 26 -3.11 5.07 -12.13
CA ASP A 26 -3.37 5.52 -10.76
C ASP A 26 -2.25 6.42 -10.22
N TYR A 27 -2.34 6.80 -8.95
CA TYR A 27 -1.40 7.74 -8.34
C TYR A 27 -0.03 7.10 -8.10
N ASP A 28 0.03 5.81 -7.77
CA ASP A 28 1.30 5.10 -7.65
C ASP A 28 2.01 4.96 -9.00
N TYR A 29 1.27 4.75 -10.10
CA TYR A 29 1.82 4.77 -11.46
C TYR A 29 2.49 6.11 -11.79
N TYR A 30 1.83 7.22 -11.45
CA TYR A 30 2.39 8.56 -11.63
C TYR A 30 3.71 8.75 -10.85
N LEU A 31 3.75 8.36 -9.58
CA LEU A 31 4.96 8.48 -8.75
C LEU A 31 6.13 7.67 -9.32
N HIS A 32 5.88 6.42 -9.70
CA HIS A 32 6.92 5.56 -10.28
C HIS A 32 7.46 6.13 -11.60
N LYS A 33 6.58 6.66 -12.47
CA LYS A 33 7.00 7.32 -13.71
C LYS A 33 7.83 8.57 -13.45
N LYS A 34 7.53 9.33 -12.40
CA LYS A 34 8.28 10.52 -12.02
C LYS A 34 9.69 10.18 -11.54
N GLU A 35 9.85 9.13 -10.76
CA GLU A 35 11.16 8.61 -10.33
C GLU A 35 12.00 8.14 -11.52
N GLU A 36 11.41 7.35 -12.42
CA GLU A 36 12.09 6.87 -13.63
C GLU A 36 12.61 8.04 -14.50
N LEU A 37 11.78 9.07 -14.68
CA LEU A 37 12.15 10.28 -15.42
C LEU A 37 13.23 11.11 -14.71
N ALA A 38 13.23 11.15 -13.38
CA ALA A 38 14.25 11.84 -12.59
C ALA A 38 15.61 11.16 -12.73
N ILE A 39 15.65 9.83 -12.66
CA ILE A 39 16.87 9.02 -12.84
C ILE A 39 17.42 9.21 -14.27
N LEU A 40 16.57 9.14 -15.29
CA LEU A 40 16.98 9.34 -16.68
C LEU A 40 17.55 10.74 -16.94
N LYS A 41 17.00 11.78 -16.30
CA LYS A 41 17.55 13.15 -16.38
C LYS A 41 18.93 13.24 -15.75
N GLN A 42 19.11 12.63 -14.58
CA GLN A 42 20.41 12.59 -13.89
C GLN A 42 21.48 11.90 -14.75
N GLU A 43 21.16 10.77 -15.37
CA GLU A 43 22.09 10.07 -16.27
C GLU A 43 22.44 10.89 -17.52
N ALA A 44 21.47 11.61 -18.09
CA ALA A 44 21.71 12.48 -19.25
C ALA A 44 22.57 13.70 -18.90
N GLU A 45 22.44 14.25 -17.69
CA GLU A 45 23.27 15.34 -17.19
C GLU A 45 24.71 14.90 -16.89
N LEU A 46 24.91 13.68 -16.37
CA LEU A 46 26.25 13.10 -16.20
C LEU A 46 26.95 12.85 -17.54
N LYS A 47 26.23 12.37 -18.56
CA LYS A 47 26.79 12.13 -19.91
C LYS A 47 27.16 13.42 -20.65
N ASN A 48 26.48 14.54 -20.37
CA ASN A 48 26.84 15.84 -20.95
C ASN A 48 28.06 16.50 -20.29
N LYS A 49 28.47 16.07 -19.09
CA LYS A 49 29.64 16.61 -18.37
C LYS A 49 30.96 15.89 -18.65
N THR A 50 30.97 14.74 -19.33
CA THR A 50 32.17 13.87 -19.47
C THR A 50 32.90 13.98 -20.81
N ASN A 51 32.92 15.17 -21.44
CA ASN A 51 33.71 15.42 -22.66
C ASN A 51 35.16 15.92 -22.40
N THR A 52 35.78 15.54 -21.28
CA THR A 52 37.22 15.78 -21.05
C THR A 52 37.90 14.63 -20.31
N ALA A 53 38.61 13.82 -21.11
CA ALA A 53 39.78 12.97 -20.83
C ALA A 53 39.71 11.81 -19.80
N PRO A 54 40.46 10.71 -20.04
CA PRO A 54 40.25 9.42 -19.39
C PRO A 54 41.15 9.24 -18.16
N THR A 55 40.57 8.69 -17.08
CA THR A 55 41.36 8.13 -15.98
C THR A 55 40.81 6.77 -15.60
N GLU A 56 41.70 5.79 -15.69
CA GLU A 56 41.52 4.41 -15.26
C GLU A 56 41.20 4.33 -13.77
N ASN A 57 40.03 3.78 -13.44
CA ASN A 57 39.79 2.82 -12.35
C ASN A 57 38.29 2.51 -12.32
N THR A 58 37.82 1.69 -13.26
CA THR A 58 36.42 1.28 -13.36
C THR A 58 36.32 -0.23 -13.29
N THR A 59 36.50 -0.82 -12.10
CA THR A 59 36.27 -2.26 -11.90
C THR A 59 35.35 -2.59 -10.72
N ASN A 60 34.82 -1.61 -9.98
CA ASN A 60 33.90 -1.88 -8.87
C ASN A 60 32.48 -1.30 -9.00
N THR A 61 32.16 -0.62 -10.11
CA THR A 61 30.88 0.08 -10.29
C THR A 61 29.73 -0.83 -10.70
N LYS A 62 30.00 -1.95 -11.40
CA LYS A 62 28.94 -2.90 -11.82
C LYS A 62 28.35 -3.68 -10.63
N GLY A 63 29.19 -4.07 -9.66
CA GLY A 63 28.75 -4.78 -8.46
C GLY A 63 27.89 -3.91 -7.54
N GLN A 64 28.32 -2.67 -7.27
CA GLN A 64 27.55 -1.72 -6.46
C GLN A 64 26.24 -1.28 -7.13
N ALA A 65 26.23 -1.08 -8.45
CA ALA A 65 25.00 -0.75 -9.18
C ALA A 65 24.00 -1.93 -9.22
N GLN A 66 24.49 -3.18 -9.33
CA GLN A 66 23.63 -4.36 -9.22
C GLN A 66 23.09 -4.55 -7.79
N LEU A 67 23.93 -4.40 -6.76
CA LEU A 67 23.51 -4.45 -5.36
C LEU A 67 22.43 -3.41 -5.06
N SER A 68 22.65 -2.16 -5.44
CA SER A 68 21.66 -1.07 -5.28
C SER A 68 20.36 -1.31 -6.06
N PHE A 69 20.44 -1.87 -7.27
CA PHE A 69 19.25 -2.21 -8.05
C PHE A 69 18.44 -3.36 -7.43
N GLU A 70 19.13 -4.35 -6.87
CA GLU A 70 18.53 -5.54 -6.28
C GLU A 70 17.90 -5.21 -4.91
N GLU A 71 18.55 -4.37 -4.10
CA GLU A 71 18.02 -3.78 -2.86
C GLU A 71 16.78 -2.93 -3.14
N SER A 72 16.84 -2.04 -4.14
CA SER A 72 15.71 -1.20 -4.54
C SER A 72 14.53 -2.03 -5.07
N LYS A 73 14.79 -3.16 -5.72
CA LYS A 73 13.76 -4.09 -6.19
C LYS A 73 13.14 -4.88 -5.05
N GLN A 74 13.92 -5.28 -4.05
CA GLN A 74 13.41 -5.97 -2.85
C GLN A 74 12.53 -5.02 -2.03
N TYR A 75 13.01 -3.80 -1.77
CA TYR A 75 12.24 -2.74 -1.12
C TYR A 75 10.87 -2.52 -1.75
N ARG A 76 10.82 -2.28 -3.08
CA ARG A 76 9.53 -2.08 -3.79
C ARG A 76 8.59 -3.28 -3.68
N ARG A 77 9.13 -4.50 -3.64
CA ARG A 77 8.32 -5.72 -3.51
C ARG A 77 7.74 -5.84 -2.10
N GLU A 78 8.54 -5.58 -1.08
CA GLU A 78 8.11 -5.63 0.31
C GLU A 78 7.10 -4.53 0.61
N LEU A 79 7.34 -3.31 0.13
CA LEU A 79 6.41 -2.20 0.25
C LEU A 79 5.06 -2.55 -0.38
N LYS A 80 5.05 -3.00 -1.64
CA LYS A 80 3.81 -3.44 -2.29
C LYS A 80 3.11 -4.56 -1.53
N LYS A 81 3.86 -5.53 -1.01
CA LYS A 81 3.29 -6.66 -0.25
C LYS A 81 2.62 -6.17 1.03
N LEU A 82 3.29 -5.32 1.81
CA LEU A 82 2.76 -4.79 3.07
C LEU A 82 1.56 -3.87 2.82
N THR A 83 1.61 -3.00 1.82
CA THR A 83 0.45 -2.17 1.43
C THR A 83 -0.75 -3.04 1.06
N GLN A 84 -0.56 -4.07 0.22
CA GLN A 84 -1.65 -4.99 -0.13
C GLN A 84 -2.18 -5.79 1.07
N GLN A 85 -1.32 -6.10 2.04
CA GLN A 85 -1.72 -6.79 3.26
C GLN A 85 -2.58 -5.87 4.13
N VAL A 86 -2.17 -4.62 4.33
CA VAL A 86 -2.95 -3.60 5.05
C VAL A 86 -4.31 -3.43 4.38
N ASP A 87 -4.35 -3.22 3.05
CA ASP A 87 -5.60 -3.05 2.30
C ASP A 87 -6.54 -4.24 2.48
N LYS A 88 -6.02 -5.47 2.36
CA LYS A 88 -6.82 -6.70 2.52
C LYS A 88 -7.39 -6.84 3.92
N VAL A 89 -6.59 -6.59 4.95
CA VAL A 89 -7.03 -6.69 6.35
C VAL A 89 -8.08 -5.62 6.65
N THR A 90 -7.92 -4.41 6.12
CA THR A 90 -8.94 -3.35 6.22
C THR A 90 -10.25 -3.73 5.54
N GLU A 91 -10.22 -4.31 4.33
CA GLU A 91 -11.43 -4.81 3.67
C GLU A 91 -12.13 -5.93 4.48
N GLU A 92 -11.35 -6.83 5.09
CA GLU A 92 -11.91 -7.87 5.97
C GLU A 92 -12.52 -7.29 7.25
N LEU A 93 -11.89 -6.29 7.88
CA LEU A 93 -12.44 -5.57 9.03
C LEU A 93 -13.79 -4.93 8.70
N GLU A 94 -13.88 -4.21 7.58
CA GLU A 94 -15.12 -3.59 7.13
C GLU A 94 -16.23 -4.64 6.94
N SER A 95 -15.91 -5.80 6.36
CA SER A 95 -16.86 -6.90 6.20
C SER A 95 -17.32 -7.49 7.53
N VAL A 96 -16.43 -7.64 8.50
CA VAL A 96 -16.76 -8.17 9.84
C VAL A 96 -17.63 -7.18 10.60
N GLU A 97 -17.32 -5.88 10.54
CA GLU A 97 -18.14 -4.82 11.15
C GLU A 97 -19.56 -4.79 10.59
N GLN A 98 -19.70 -4.90 9.28
CA GLN A 98 -21.02 -4.99 8.62
C GLN A 98 -21.78 -6.25 9.04
N ALA A 99 -21.09 -7.38 9.21
CA ALA A 99 -21.71 -8.62 9.68
C ALA A 99 -22.20 -8.50 11.13
N ILE A 100 -21.39 -7.90 12.02
CA ILE A 100 -21.76 -7.61 13.41
C ILE A 100 -22.99 -6.70 13.46
N GLU A 101 -23.01 -5.62 12.67
CA GLU A 101 -24.14 -4.70 12.62
C GLU A 101 -25.43 -5.41 12.14
N ALA A 102 -25.33 -6.20 11.07
CA ALA A 102 -26.45 -6.98 10.57
C ALA A 102 -26.96 -8.00 11.61
N LEU A 103 -26.05 -8.65 12.34
CA LEU A 103 -26.39 -9.61 13.39
C LEU A 103 -27.07 -8.93 14.58
N HIS A 104 -26.59 -7.77 15.00
CA HIS A 104 -27.25 -6.95 16.03
C HIS A 104 -28.68 -6.58 15.65
N HIS A 105 -28.92 -6.23 14.38
CA HIS A 105 -30.26 -5.97 13.88
C HIS A 105 -31.16 -7.21 13.97
N GLN A 106 -30.65 -8.39 13.57
CA GLN A 106 -31.40 -9.65 13.67
C GLN A 106 -31.69 -10.03 15.13
N MET A 107 -30.73 -9.83 16.04
CA MET A 107 -30.91 -10.09 17.47
C MET A 107 -31.99 -9.19 18.08
N ALA A 108 -32.08 -7.93 17.67
CA ALA A 108 -33.13 -7.02 18.13
C ALA A 108 -34.54 -7.50 17.69
N GLU A 109 -34.66 -8.04 16.47
CA GLU A 109 -35.90 -8.63 15.97
C GLU A 109 -36.25 -9.94 16.71
N ALA A 110 -35.31 -10.88 16.83
CA ALA A 110 -35.49 -12.16 17.51
C ALA A 110 -35.85 -11.99 19.00
N SER A 111 -35.30 -10.96 19.65
CA SER A 111 -35.64 -10.56 21.03
C SER A 111 -37.10 -10.14 21.15
N THR A 112 -37.62 -9.40 20.18
CA THR A 112 -39.02 -8.98 20.13
C THR A 112 -39.97 -10.18 19.94
N LEU A 113 -39.52 -11.19 19.20
CA LEU A 113 -40.26 -12.42 18.91
C LEU A 113 -40.07 -13.52 19.99
N ASN A 114 -39.29 -13.25 21.03
CA ASN A 114 -39.01 -14.14 22.16
C ASN A 114 -38.37 -15.50 21.74
N GLN A 115 -37.54 -15.48 20.68
CA GLN A 115 -36.86 -16.66 20.13
C GLN A 115 -35.54 -16.96 20.88
N GLN A 116 -35.66 -17.47 22.11
CA GLN A 116 -34.52 -17.67 23.01
C GLN A 116 -33.39 -18.55 22.44
N ASP A 117 -33.73 -19.65 21.76
CA ASP A 117 -32.73 -20.57 21.17
C ASP A 117 -31.98 -19.96 19.98
N GLU A 118 -32.62 -19.06 19.22
CA GLU A 118 -32.00 -18.35 18.11
C GLU A 118 -31.07 -17.25 18.62
N LEU A 119 -31.48 -16.53 19.67
CA LEU A 119 -30.64 -15.52 20.33
C LEU A 119 -29.34 -16.09 20.89
N LEU A 120 -29.37 -17.32 21.44
CA LEU A 120 -28.16 -17.97 21.94
C LEU A 120 -27.17 -18.27 20.80
N LYS A 121 -27.66 -18.75 19.65
CA LYS A 121 -26.82 -19.01 18.47
C LYS A 121 -26.24 -17.71 17.90
N MET A 122 -27.06 -16.67 17.80
CA MET A 122 -26.61 -15.36 17.34
C MET A 122 -25.58 -14.75 18.29
N HIS A 123 -25.71 -14.99 19.60
CA HIS A 123 -24.71 -14.54 20.56
C HIS A 123 -23.36 -15.27 20.40
N GLU A 124 -23.38 -16.58 20.16
CA GLU A 124 -22.16 -17.34 19.83
C GLU A 124 -21.50 -16.80 18.56
N GLU A 125 -22.28 -16.55 17.50
CA GLU A 125 -21.79 -15.98 16.24
C GLU A 125 -21.23 -14.56 16.43
N LEU A 126 -21.86 -13.74 17.29
CA LEU A 126 -21.36 -12.42 17.63
C LEU A 126 -19.99 -12.50 18.31
N MET A 127 -19.84 -13.39 19.30
CA MET A 127 -18.56 -13.59 19.99
C MET A 127 -17.45 -14.04 19.03
N ASP A 128 -17.77 -14.93 18.08
CA ASP A 128 -16.82 -15.38 17.06
C ASP A 128 -16.39 -14.23 16.12
N LEU A 129 -17.34 -13.38 15.72
CA LEU A 129 -17.06 -12.20 14.88
C LEU A 129 -16.25 -11.13 15.63
N GLU A 130 -16.58 -10.85 16.89
CA GLU A 130 -15.83 -9.93 17.75
C GLU A 130 -14.39 -10.41 17.95
N ASN A 131 -14.20 -11.71 18.21
CA ASN A 131 -12.86 -12.30 18.30
C ASN A 131 -12.12 -12.23 16.96
N ARG A 132 -12.80 -12.44 15.82
CA ARG A 132 -12.18 -12.26 14.50
C ARG A 132 -11.79 -10.81 14.26
N GLN A 133 -12.61 -9.84 14.68
CA GLN A 133 -12.29 -8.42 14.60
C GLN A 133 -11.03 -8.08 15.40
N GLU A 134 -10.91 -8.59 16.63
CA GLU A 134 -9.71 -8.40 17.47
C GLU A 134 -8.44 -8.92 16.78
N ILE A 135 -8.48 -10.16 16.26
CA ILE A 135 -7.36 -10.74 15.51
C ILE A 135 -7.01 -9.90 14.28
N LEU A 136 -8.00 -9.44 13.52
CA LEU A 136 -7.77 -8.61 12.34
C LEU A 136 -7.17 -7.24 12.70
N MET A 137 -7.57 -6.64 13.83
CA MET A 137 -6.98 -5.40 14.30
C MET A 137 -5.50 -5.58 14.66
N GLU A 138 -5.14 -6.69 15.32
CA GLU A 138 -3.74 -7.04 15.60
C GLU A 138 -2.94 -7.25 14.29
N GLU A 139 -3.50 -8.01 13.33
CA GLU A 139 -2.87 -8.23 12.01
C GLU A 139 -2.66 -6.90 11.27
N TRP A 140 -3.63 -5.98 11.34
CA TRP A 140 -3.55 -4.66 10.74
C TRP A 140 -2.48 -3.79 11.39
N GLU A 141 -2.41 -3.79 12.73
CA GLU A 141 -1.40 -3.05 13.49
C GLU A 141 0.00 -3.55 13.14
N GLU A 142 0.23 -4.86 13.13
CA GLU A 142 1.53 -5.44 12.78
C GLU A 142 1.93 -5.09 11.34
N ALA A 143 1.01 -5.23 10.38
CA ALA A 143 1.28 -4.90 8.97
C ALA A 143 1.56 -3.40 8.77
N SER A 144 0.86 -2.54 9.49
CA SER A 144 1.02 -1.08 9.41
C SER A 144 2.33 -0.62 10.04
N LEU A 145 2.71 -1.15 11.20
CA LEU A 145 4.00 -0.89 11.84
C LEU A 145 5.16 -1.37 10.98
N ALA A 146 5.03 -2.55 10.36
CA ALA A 146 6.04 -3.06 9.45
C ALA A 146 6.18 -2.19 8.20
N LEU A 147 5.08 -1.66 7.68
CA LEU A 147 5.08 -0.73 6.54
C LEU A 147 5.76 0.59 6.91
N GLU A 148 5.43 1.17 8.07
CA GLU A 148 6.04 2.41 8.57
C GLU A 148 7.55 2.24 8.76
N ALA A 149 7.97 1.17 9.44
CA ALA A 149 9.38 0.87 9.62
C ALA A 149 10.13 0.73 8.27
N LEU A 150 9.49 0.11 7.28
CA LEU A 150 10.06 0.00 5.94
C LEU A 150 10.19 1.38 5.27
N GLU A 151 9.18 2.24 5.37
CA GLU A 151 9.22 3.62 4.86
C GLU A 151 10.30 4.46 5.53
N GLU A 152 10.49 4.32 6.86
CA GLU A 152 11.54 5.02 7.62
C GLU A 152 12.96 4.60 7.20
N THR A 153 13.19 3.33 6.89
CA THR A 153 14.54 2.86 6.48
C THR A 153 15.04 3.41 5.15
N ASN A 154 14.14 3.98 4.33
CA ASN A 154 14.46 4.49 3.00
C ASN A 154 14.47 6.03 2.92
N ASN A 155 14.17 6.72 4.03
CA ASN A 155 14.13 8.19 4.14
C ASN A 155 15.41 8.72 4.81
#